data_AF-A0A834I3D9-F1
#
_entry.id   AF-A0A834I3D9-F1
#
_cell.length_a   1.000
_cell.length_b   1.000
_cell.length_c   1.000
_cell.angle_alpha   90.00
_cell.angle_beta   90.00
_cell.angle_gamma   90.00
#
_symmetry.space_group_name_H-M   'P 1'
#
loop_
_entity.id
_entity.type
_entity.pdbx_description
1 polymer ?
#
loop_
_entity_poly.entity_id
_entity_poly.type
_entity_poly.pdbx_seq_one_letter_code
_entity_poly.pdbx_strand_id
1 'polypeptide(L)'
;MNYSIEHSILKHAPDYWTYTTTPKTEYVLHPHGNEYSTIEREVYSALTDNRNIKIIKRIQNIHDLGQLLIREQFLITKNVGVDYYRVRRFITIDSEYYEEALEHNLDHRRCGLTSLCFQRHVTCYCNQILFAVQVVTDKPDSHEITPENSLEYFIDYAITFD
;
A
#
# COMPACT_ATOMS: atom_id res chain seq x y z
N MET A 1 15.47 30.78 7.49
CA MET A 1 15.45 29.31 7.48
C MET A 1 14.20 28.89 6.72
N ASN A 2 14.35 28.37 5.50
CA ASN A 2 13.22 27.83 4.74
C ASN A 2 12.82 26.51 5.38
N TYR A 3 11.74 26.52 6.16
CA TYR A 3 11.04 25.30 6.50
C TYR A 3 10.45 24.76 5.19
N SER A 4 11.04 23.68 4.65
CA SER A 4 10.50 22.98 3.48
C SER A 4 9.05 22.57 3.79
N ILE A 5 8.14 22.77 2.84
CA ILE A 5 6.74 22.32 2.91
C ILE A 5 6.66 20.83 3.30
N GLU A 6 7.65 20.04 2.91
CA GLU A 6 7.81 18.63 3.29
C GLU A 6 7.82 18.44 4.80
N HIS A 7 8.49 19.29 5.58
CA HIS A 7 8.57 19.14 7.04
C HIS A 7 7.21 19.32 7.72
N SER A 8 6.35 20.20 7.19
CA SER A 8 4.99 20.41 7.68
C SER A 8 4.05 19.25 7.30
N ILE A 9 4.26 18.63 6.15
CA ILE A 9 3.48 17.47 5.68
C ILE A 9 3.92 16.20 6.41
N LEU A 10 5.22 16.01 6.63
CA LEU A 10 5.80 14.88 7.35
C LEU A 10 5.34 14.79 8.83
N LYS A 11 4.83 15.88 9.42
CA LYS A 11 4.17 15.85 10.74
C LYS A 11 2.97 14.87 10.77
N HIS A 12 2.36 14.61 9.61
CA HIS A 12 1.22 13.73 9.46
C HIS A 12 1.59 12.38 8.83
N ALA A 13 2.87 12.13 8.57
CA ALA A 13 3.32 10.82 8.15
C ALA A 13 3.20 9.81 9.31
N PRO A 14 3.00 8.52 9.02
CA PRO A 14 2.85 7.51 10.05
C PRO A 14 4.13 7.40 10.90
N ASP A 15 3.96 7.16 12.20
CA ASP A 15 5.08 7.14 13.16
C ASP A 15 6.13 6.07 12.84
N TYR A 16 5.76 5.03 12.09
CA TYR A 16 6.67 3.96 11.66
C TYR A 16 7.52 4.34 10.43
N TRP A 17 7.26 5.48 9.78
CA TRP A 17 8.10 5.94 8.68
C TRP A 17 9.49 6.33 9.17
N THR A 18 10.49 5.96 8.39
CA THR A 18 11.89 6.27 8.68
C THR A 18 12.21 7.66 8.13
N TYR A 19 12.67 8.54 9.01
CA TYR A 19 13.14 9.87 8.67
C TYR A 19 14.66 9.86 8.53
N THR A 20 15.14 9.95 7.29
CA THR A 20 16.57 10.08 6.98
C THR A 20 16.87 11.45 6.38
N THR A 21 18.12 11.88 6.48
CA THR A 21 18.61 13.13 5.87
C THR A 21 18.46 13.15 4.35
N THR A 22 18.50 11.97 3.73
CA THR A 22 18.12 11.77 2.33
C THR A 22 16.86 10.89 2.32
N PRO A 23 15.68 11.45 2.09
CA PRO A 23 14.45 10.66 2.03
C PRO A 23 14.54 9.68 0.85
N LYS A 24 14.18 8.43 1.11
CA LYS A 24 13.99 7.40 0.08
C LYS A 24 12.50 7.12 -0.03
N THR A 25 12.07 6.68 -1.20
CA THR A 25 10.71 6.17 -1.41
C THR A 25 10.56 4.73 -0.93
N GLU A 26 11.67 3.99 -0.81
CA GLU A 26 11.68 2.57 -0.44
C GLU A 26 12.65 2.30 0.71
N TYR A 27 12.20 1.51 1.69
CA TYR A 27 13.01 1.06 2.83
C TYR A 27 12.85 -0.44 3.02
N VAL A 28 13.96 -1.18 2.90
CA VAL A 28 13.98 -2.62 3.22
C VAL A 28 13.81 -2.79 4.73
N LEU A 29 12.80 -3.57 5.12
CA LEU A 29 12.54 -3.87 6.52
C LEU A 29 13.54 -4.91 7.04
N HIS A 30 13.92 -4.79 8.31
CA HIS A 30 14.79 -5.75 8.98
C HIS A 30 14.00 -7.03 9.34
N PRO A 31 14.45 -8.24 8.96
CA PRO A 31 13.70 -9.50 9.15
C PRO A 31 13.28 -9.85 10.59
N HIS A 32 13.93 -9.24 11.59
CA HIS A 32 13.61 -9.44 13.01
C HIS A 32 12.98 -8.19 13.66
N GLY A 33 12.60 -7.20 12.87
CA GLY A 33 11.91 -6.00 13.35
C GLY A 33 10.43 -6.27 13.59
N ASN A 34 9.84 -5.58 14.58
CA ASN A 34 8.41 -5.73 14.90
C ASN A 34 7.49 -5.42 13.71
N GLU A 35 7.84 -4.41 12.91
CA GLU A 35 7.12 -4.06 11.68
C GLU A 35 7.18 -5.20 10.65
N TYR A 36 8.38 -5.75 10.41
CA TYR A 36 8.56 -6.89 9.52
C TYR A 36 7.69 -8.08 9.97
N SER A 37 7.78 -8.49 11.24
CA SER A 37 7.00 -9.62 11.75
C SER A 37 5.48 -9.41 11.67
N THR A 38 5.03 -8.16 11.74
CA THR A 38 3.61 -7.81 11.61
C THR A 38 3.16 -7.99 10.17
N ILE A 39 3.86 -7.38 9.22
CA ILE A 39 3.52 -7.47 7.79
C ILE A 39 3.70 -8.90 7.28
N GLU A 40 4.75 -9.59 7.70
CA GLU A 40 4.98 -11.00 7.39
C GLU A 40 3.79 -11.88 7.77
N ARG A 41 3.27 -11.73 9.01
CA ARG A 41 2.11 -12.50 9.49
C ARG A 41 0.86 -12.20 8.67
N GLU A 42 0.63 -10.94 8.34
CA GLU A 42 -0.53 -10.54 7.53
C GLU A 42 -0.42 -11.10 6.11
N VAL A 43 0.75 -11.07 5.49
CA VAL A 43 0.99 -11.65 4.17
C VAL A 43 0.79 -13.17 4.20
N TYR A 44 1.35 -13.89 5.18
CA TYR A 44 1.12 -15.33 5.30
C TYR A 44 -0.34 -15.69 5.55
N SER A 45 -1.10 -14.82 6.23
CA SER A 45 -2.55 -15.03 6.42
C SER A 45 -3.34 -14.79 5.14
N ALA A 46 -2.82 -13.99 4.21
CA ALA A 46 -3.46 -13.66 2.94
C ALA A 46 -3.06 -14.62 1.80
N LEU A 47 -1.86 -15.21 1.85
CA LEU A 47 -1.41 -16.14 0.83
C LEU A 47 -2.24 -17.43 0.84
N THR A 48 -2.61 -17.85 -0.37
CA THR A 48 -3.30 -19.14 -0.60
C THR A 48 -2.33 -20.28 -0.90
N ASP A 49 -1.07 -19.95 -1.18
CA ASP A 49 0.01 -20.86 -1.49
C ASP A 49 1.19 -20.70 -0.51
N ASN A 50 2.03 -21.72 -0.41
CA ASN A 50 3.15 -21.75 0.53
C ASN A 50 4.41 -21.19 -0.14
N ARG A 51 4.74 -19.92 0.11
CA ARG A 51 5.90 -19.22 -0.47
C ARG A 51 6.70 -18.53 0.62
N ASN A 52 8.02 -18.55 0.50
CA ASN A 52 8.89 -17.86 1.44
C ASN A 52 9.05 -16.40 1.02
N ILE A 53 8.76 -15.49 1.95
CA ILE A 53 9.03 -14.08 1.76
C ILE A 53 10.55 -13.86 1.77
N LYS A 54 11.05 -13.19 0.74
CA LYS A 54 12.47 -12.87 0.57
C LYS A 54 12.78 -11.48 1.10
N ILE A 55 11.99 -10.48 0.70
CA ILE A 55 12.17 -9.08 1.07
C ILE A 55 10.80 -8.44 1.28
N ILE A 56 10.68 -7.64 2.35
CA ILE A 56 9.60 -6.68 2.53
C ILE A 56 10.20 -5.28 2.45
N LYS A 57 9.70 -4.45 1.53
CA LYS A 57 10.03 -3.03 1.42
C LYS A 57 8.83 -2.21 1.86
N ARG A 58 9.04 -1.26 2.77
CA ARG A 58 8.07 -0.18 3.03
C ARG A 58 8.18 0.88 1.94
N ILE A 59 7.03 1.34 1.46
CA ILE A 59 6.92 2.42 0.50
C ILE A 59 6.54 3.71 1.26
N GLN A 60 7.33 4.76 1.08
CA GLN A 60 7.13 6.07 1.70
C GLN A 60 6.87 7.14 0.64
N ASN A 61 5.69 7.07 0.01
CA ASN A 61 5.22 8.12 -0.89
C ASN A 61 4.24 9.06 -0.15
N ILE A 62 4.76 10.22 0.26
CA ILE A 62 3.97 11.20 1.03
C ILE A 62 2.82 11.80 0.22
N HIS A 63 2.96 11.87 -1.10
CA HIS A 63 1.92 12.43 -1.97
C HIS A 63 0.72 11.49 -2.05
N ASP A 64 0.96 10.21 -2.30
CA ASP A 64 -0.11 9.20 -2.39
C ASP A 64 -0.82 9.02 -1.04
N LEU A 65 -0.05 9.00 0.06
CA LEU A 65 -0.63 8.97 1.40
C LEU A 65 -1.49 10.21 1.66
N GLY A 66 -0.99 11.40 1.37
CA GLY A 66 -1.74 12.65 1.55
C GLY A 66 -3.03 12.67 0.75
N GLN A 67 -2.99 12.18 -0.49
CA GLN A 67 -4.17 12.01 -1.34
C GLN A 67 -5.20 11.06 -0.72
N LEU A 68 -4.76 9.91 -0.19
CA LEU A 68 -5.64 8.99 0.54
C LEU A 68 -6.33 9.67 1.71
N LEU A 69 -5.55 10.36 2.56
CA LEU A 69 -6.08 11.01 3.77
C LEU A 69 -7.11 12.08 3.45
N ILE A 70 -6.87 12.89 2.42
CA ILE A 70 -7.83 13.90 1.96
C ILE A 70 -9.10 13.23 1.43
N ARG A 71 -8.95 12.16 0.64
CA ARG A 71 -10.09 11.44 0.08
C ARG A 71 -10.95 10.79 1.16
N GLU A 72 -10.32 10.17 2.15
CA GLU A 72 -11.01 9.59 3.31
C GLU A 72 -11.84 10.63 4.07
N GLN A 73 -11.25 11.79 4.40
CA GLN A 73 -11.96 12.89 5.07
C GLN A 73 -13.13 13.42 4.23
N PHE A 74 -12.93 13.52 2.92
CA PHE A 74 -13.98 13.93 2.00
C PHE A 74 -15.14 12.93 1.96
N LEU A 75 -14.86 11.62 1.90
CA LEU A 75 -15.87 10.57 1.89
C LEU A 75 -16.70 10.58 3.18
N ILE A 76 -16.04 10.69 4.34
CA ILE A 76 -16.70 10.77 5.66
C ILE A 76 -17.60 12.00 5.76
N THR A 77 -17.13 13.16 5.28
CA THR A 77 -17.90 14.41 5.35
C THR A 77 -19.07 14.43 4.38
N LYS A 78 -18.89 13.87 3.17
CA LYS A 78 -19.90 13.89 2.11
C LYS A 78 -21.02 12.88 2.33
N ASN A 79 -20.69 11.70 2.86
CA ASN A 79 -21.62 10.58 2.99
C ASN A 79 -22.01 10.39 4.46
N VAL A 80 -22.75 11.36 4.99
CA VAL A 80 -23.20 11.34 6.39
C VAL A 80 -24.00 10.08 6.67
N GLY A 81 -23.61 9.35 7.73
CA GLY A 81 -24.25 8.10 8.13
C GLY A 81 -23.65 6.83 7.50
N VAL A 82 -22.58 6.96 6.71
CA VAL A 82 -21.77 5.84 6.23
C VAL A 82 -20.43 5.84 6.96
N ASP A 83 -20.09 4.71 7.57
CA ASP A 83 -18.79 4.52 8.19
C ASP A 83 -17.77 4.06 7.13
N TYR A 84 -16.66 4.77 7.06
CA TYR A 84 -15.51 4.41 6.22
C TYR A 84 -14.38 3.87 7.09
N TYR A 85 -13.70 2.87 6.54
CA TYR A 85 -12.60 2.18 7.18
C TYR A 85 -11.39 2.18 6.25
N ARG A 86 -10.20 2.24 6.84
CA ARG A 86 -8.97 1.92 6.15
C ARG A 86 -8.60 0.48 6.43
N VAL A 87 -8.49 -0.32 5.38
CA VAL A 87 -8.16 -1.73 5.48
C VAL A 87 -6.98 -2.06 4.58
N ARG A 88 -6.14 -2.99 5.02
CA ARG A 88 -5.07 -3.52 4.17
C ARG A 88 -5.64 -4.60 3.25
N ARG A 89 -5.24 -4.54 1.98
CA ARG A 89 -5.56 -5.51 0.94
C ARG A 89 -4.33 -5.76 0.07
N PHE A 90 -4.46 -6.76 -0.80
CA PHE A 90 -3.34 -7.34 -1.51
C PHE A 90 -3.62 -7.38 -3.01
N ILE A 91 -2.57 -7.16 -3.80
CA ILE A 91 -2.60 -7.35 -5.25
C ILE A 91 -1.23 -7.82 -5.72
N THR A 92 -1.23 -8.72 -6.69
CA THR A 92 -0.02 -9.15 -7.37
C THR A 92 0.04 -8.54 -8.76
N ILE A 93 1.24 -8.13 -9.17
CA ILE A 93 1.54 -7.71 -10.53
C ILE A 93 2.84 -8.36 -10.98
N ASP A 94 3.07 -8.42 -12.29
CA ASP A 94 4.33 -8.90 -12.82
C ASP A 94 5.47 -7.93 -12.47
N SER A 95 6.64 -8.48 -12.14
CA SER A 95 7.76 -7.72 -11.59
C SER A 95 8.30 -6.65 -12.53
N GLU A 96 8.06 -6.77 -13.84
CA GLU A 96 8.45 -5.77 -14.82
C GLU A 96 7.71 -4.43 -14.64
N TYR A 97 6.52 -4.45 -14.04
CA TYR A 97 5.72 -3.26 -13.77
C TYR A 97 5.99 -2.62 -12.40
N TYR A 98 7.04 -3.07 -11.69
CA TYR A 98 7.37 -2.59 -10.35
C TYR A 98 7.51 -1.07 -10.28
N GLU A 99 8.34 -0.49 -11.14
CA GLU A 99 8.62 0.95 -11.15
C GLU A 99 7.37 1.75 -11.54
N GLU A 100 6.62 1.29 -12.54
CA GLU A 100 5.35 1.91 -12.95
C GLU A 100 4.31 1.90 -11.82
N ALA A 101 4.25 0.82 -11.04
CA ALA A 101 3.35 0.73 -9.90
C ALA A 101 3.70 1.75 -8.81
N LEU A 102 5.00 1.94 -8.53
CA LEU A 102 5.46 2.92 -7.55
C LEU A 102 5.30 4.37 -8.04
N GLU A 103 5.58 4.64 -9.32
CA GLU A 103 5.47 5.99 -9.89
C GLU A 103 4.01 6.45 -10.08
N HIS A 104 3.11 5.50 -10.36
CA HIS A 104 1.74 5.79 -10.74
C HIS A 104 0.69 5.15 -9.82
N ASN A 105 1.06 4.82 -8.57
CA ASN A 105 0.19 4.25 -7.55
C ASN A 105 -0.74 3.16 -8.12
N LEU A 106 -0.16 2.10 -8.70
CA LEU A 106 -0.88 0.98 -9.31
C LEU A 106 -1.95 1.37 -10.37
N ASP A 107 -1.70 2.38 -11.22
CA ASP A 107 -2.56 2.64 -12.37
C ASP A 107 -2.63 1.38 -13.26
N HIS A 108 -3.79 0.73 -13.28
CA HIS A 108 -3.99 -0.54 -13.98
C HIS A 108 -3.62 -0.46 -15.47
N ARG A 109 -3.80 0.72 -16.10
CA ARG A 109 -3.47 0.97 -17.51
C ARG A 109 -1.97 0.90 -17.80
N ARG A 110 -1.14 1.08 -16.77
CA ARG A 110 0.33 1.07 -16.84
C ARG A 110 0.93 -0.21 -16.28
N CYS A 111 0.25 -0.84 -15.33
CA CYS A 111 0.75 -2.02 -14.63
C CYS A 111 0.34 -3.35 -15.29
N GLY A 112 -0.08 -3.34 -16.57
CA GLY A 112 -0.51 -4.54 -17.27
C GLY A 112 -1.79 -5.19 -16.72
N LEU A 113 -2.60 -4.44 -15.96
CA LEU A 113 -3.81 -4.95 -15.32
C LEU A 113 -5.06 -4.57 -16.15
N THR A 114 -5.98 -5.52 -16.34
CA THR A 114 -7.27 -5.22 -17.00
C THR A 114 -8.15 -4.31 -16.13
N SER A 115 -8.12 -4.53 -14.82
CA SER A 115 -8.85 -3.77 -13.81
C SER A 115 -8.10 -3.84 -12.49
N LEU A 116 -8.30 -2.84 -11.64
CA LEU A 116 -7.71 -2.82 -10.32
C LEU A 116 -8.66 -3.45 -9.30
N CYS A 117 -8.27 -4.57 -8.70
CA CYS A 117 -9.04 -5.24 -7.67
C CYS A 117 -8.10 -5.71 -6.56
N PHE A 118 -8.37 -5.27 -5.33
CA PHE A 118 -7.57 -5.64 -4.17
C PHE A 118 -8.26 -6.73 -3.37
N GLN A 119 -7.54 -7.81 -3.10
CA GLN A 119 -8.08 -9.01 -2.48
C GLN A 119 -7.65 -9.13 -1.02
N ARG A 120 -8.47 -9.79 -0.21
CA ARG A 120 -8.12 -10.19 1.16
C ARG A 120 -7.17 -11.39 1.16
N HIS A 121 -7.31 -12.28 0.18
CA HIS A 121 -6.42 -13.41 -0.05
C HIS A 121 -5.95 -13.42 -1.49
N VAL A 122 -4.71 -13.84 -1.73
CA VAL A 122 -4.07 -13.78 -3.05
C VAL A 122 -3.31 -15.07 -3.34
N THR A 123 -3.17 -15.38 -4.62
CA THR A 123 -2.18 -16.34 -5.12
C THR A 123 -1.08 -15.54 -5.80
N CYS A 124 0.17 -15.90 -5.57
CA CYS A 124 1.29 -15.21 -6.17
C CYS A 124 2.02 -16.18 -7.10
N TYR A 125 2.33 -15.77 -8.33
CA TYR A 125 3.02 -16.60 -9.32
C TYR A 125 4.51 -16.27 -9.41
N CYS A 126 5.29 -17.09 -10.11
CA CYS A 126 6.71 -16.79 -10.36
C CYS A 126 6.82 -15.45 -11.09
N ASN A 127 7.86 -14.66 -10.77
CA ASN A 127 8.10 -13.32 -11.32
C ASN A 127 7.02 -12.27 -10.97
N GLN A 128 6.25 -12.49 -9.91
CA GLN A 128 5.31 -11.48 -9.41
C GLN A 128 5.80 -10.83 -8.13
N ILE A 129 5.38 -9.59 -7.97
CA ILE A 129 5.56 -8.81 -6.74
C ILE A 129 4.17 -8.66 -6.12
N LEU A 130 4.11 -8.87 -4.80
CA LEU A 130 2.91 -8.63 -4.03
C LEU A 130 2.97 -7.23 -3.43
N PHE A 131 1.93 -6.45 -3.63
CA PHE A 131 1.75 -5.18 -2.94
C PHE A 131 0.72 -5.34 -1.83
N ALA A 132 1.06 -4.83 -0.64
CA ALA A 132 0.13 -4.61 0.43
C ALA A 132 -0.29 -3.13 0.40
N VAL A 133 -1.59 -2.91 0.24
CA VAL A 133 -2.19 -1.62 -0.10
C VAL A 133 -3.17 -1.24 0.99
N GLN A 134 -3.11 -0.01 1.49
CA GLN A 134 -4.18 0.53 2.32
C GLN A 134 -5.30 1.04 1.42
N VAL A 135 -6.53 0.64 1.70
CA VAL A 135 -7.70 0.98 0.89
C VAL A 135 -8.78 1.55 1.80
N VAL A 136 -9.41 2.65 1.39
CA VAL A 136 -10.57 3.24 2.07
C VAL A 136 -11.84 2.60 1.52
N THR A 137 -12.69 2.09 2.41
CA THR A 137 -13.92 1.37 2.03
C THR A 137 -15.02 1.49 3.09
N ASP A 138 -16.27 1.38 2.66
CA ASP A 138 -17.45 1.20 3.53
C ASP A 138 -17.76 -0.29 3.80
N LYS A 139 -16.99 -1.21 3.21
CA LYS A 139 -17.18 -2.66 3.29
C LYS A 139 -15.90 -3.36 3.75
N PRO A 140 -15.49 -3.17 5.02
CA PRO A 140 -14.20 -3.67 5.53
C PRO A 140 -14.10 -5.19 5.52
N ASP A 141 -15.24 -5.88 5.46
CA ASP A 141 -15.33 -7.34 5.44
C ASP A 141 -15.37 -7.96 4.05
N SER A 142 -15.44 -7.15 3.00
CA SER A 142 -15.44 -7.65 1.63
C SER A 142 -14.16 -8.42 1.32
N HIS A 143 -14.32 -9.56 0.64
CA HIS A 143 -13.21 -10.37 0.14
C HIS A 143 -12.38 -9.63 -0.90
N GLU A 144 -13.02 -8.75 -1.66
CA GLU A 144 -12.41 -7.95 -2.70
C GLU A 144 -12.92 -6.51 -2.67
N ILE A 145 -12.06 -5.57 -3.08
CA ILE A 145 -12.37 -4.15 -3.15
C ILE A 145 -11.84 -3.62 -4.48
N THR A 146 -12.76 -3.10 -5.28
CA THR A 146 -12.44 -2.34 -6.50
C THR A 146 -12.66 -0.86 -6.17
N PRO A 147 -11.59 -0.07 -5.95
CA PRO A 147 -11.73 1.34 -5.67
C PRO A 147 -12.33 2.05 -6.90
N GLU A 148 -13.15 3.07 -6.67
CA GLU A 148 -13.69 3.88 -7.77
C GLU A 148 -12.65 4.89 -8.27
N ASN A 149 -11.67 5.22 -7.42
CA ASN A 149 -10.70 6.26 -7.68
C ASN A 149 -9.29 5.87 -7.19
N SER A 150 -8.26 6.31 -7.92
CA SER A 150 -6.85 6.10 -7.55
C SER A 150 -6.43 6.77 -6.24
N LEU A 151 -7.26 7.70 -5.74
CA LEU A 151 -7.07 8.37 -4.45
C LEU A 151 -7.62 7.56 -3.26
N GLU A 152 -8.26 6.42 -3.49
CA GLU A 152 -8.89 5.60 -2.44
C GLU A 152 -7.98 4.48 -1.94
N TYR A 153 -6.73 4.47 -2.40
CA TYR A 153 -5.72 3.54 -1.92
C TYR A 153 -4.30 4.10 -2.02
N PHE A 154 -3.37 3.51 -1.25
CA PHE A 154 -1.93 3.74 -1.43
C PHE A 154 -1.14 2.47 -1.16
N ILE A 155 -0.01 2.31 -1.85
CA ILE A 155 0.92 1.20 -1.65
C ILE A 155 1.70 1.41 -0.33
N ASP A 156 1.52 0.50 0.62
CA ASP A 156 2.17 0.56 1.93
C ASP A 156 3.46 -0.28 1.94
N TYR A 157 3.40 -1.47 1.34
CA TYR A 157 4.54 -2.37 1.24
C TYR A 157 4.61 -3.08 -0.12
N ALA A 158 5.84 -3.36 -0.55
CA ALA A 158 6.14 -4.26 -1.66
C ALA A 158 6.88 -5.50 -1.15
N ILE A 159 6.43 -6.68 -1.56
CA ILE A 159 6.89 -7.97 -1.07
C ILE A 159 7.35 -8.83 -2.24
N THR A 160 8.57 -9.37 -2.12
CA THR A 160 9.14 -10.33 -3.07
C THR A 160 9.32 -11.69 -2.42
N PHE A 161 9.25 -12.74 -3.23
CA PHE A 161 9.36 -14.14 -2.82
C PHE A 161 10.59 -14.79 -3.44
N ASP A 162 11.02 -15.91 -2.86
CA ASP A 162 12.02 -16.80 -3.46
C ASP A 162 11.46 -17.61 -4.65
#